data_AF-A0A958HX82-F1
#
_entry.id   AF-A0A958HX82-F1
#
_cell.length_a   1.000
_cell.length_b   1.000
_cell.length_c   1.000
_cell.angle_alpha   90.00
_cell.angle_beta   90.00
_cell.angle_gamma   90.00
#
_symmetry.space_group_name_H-M   'P 1'
#
loop_
_entity.id
_entity.type
_entity.pdbx_description
1 polymer ?
#
loop_
_entity_poly.entity_id
_entity_poly.type
_entity_poly.pdbx_seq_one_letter_code
_entity_poly.pdbx_strand_id
1 'polypeptide(L)'
;MASIFDKIKQGFSRTREQVFDRINHAINAKKKIDDELLEEIEEILISGDVGVETTLEIIENVKQRVRKEKYEESHELYRILREEVAGIFPEKQFREDGLSNRPYVILVIGVNGTGKTTT
;
A
#
# COMPACT_ATOMS: atom_id res chain seq x y z
N MET A 1 12.93 19.64 -15.60
CA MET A 1 11.51 19.23 -15.70
C MET A 1 11.23 18.23 -14.60
N ALA A 2 10.17 18.41 -13.80
CA ALA A 2 9.79 17.41 -12.80
C ALA A 2 9.34 16.12 -13.49
N SER A 3 9.85 14.98 -13.04
CA SER A 3 9.47 13.67 -13.55
C SER A 3 8.02 13.34 -13.20
N ILE A 4 7.37 12.47 -13.97
CA ILE A 4 6.05 11.89 -13.61
C ILE A 4 6.12 11.25 -12.22
N PHE A 5 7.26 10.63 -11.89
CA PHE A 5 7.50 10.06 -10.56
C PHE A 5 7.50 11.10 -9.45
N ASP A 6 7.99 12.32 -9.72
CA ASP A 6 8.03 13.38 -8.71
C ASP A 6 6.63 13.89 -8.42
N LYS A 7 5.77 13.98 -9.45
CA LYS A 7 4.35 14.34 -9.28
C LYS A 7 3.59 13.30 -8.47
N ILE A 8 3.84 12.01 -8.72
CA ILE A 8 3.25 10.91 -7.93
C ILE A 8 3.72 11.03 -6.47
N LYS A 9 5.03 11.11 -6.22
CA LYS A 9 5.57 11.27 -4.85
C LYS A 9 4.98 12.46 -4.13
N GLN A 10 4.80 13.59 -4.81
CA GLN A 10 4.19 14.79 -4.25
C GLN A 10 2.72 14.59 -3.93
N GLY A 11 1.95 13.92 -4.80
CA GLY A 11 0.54 13.61 -4.56
C GLY A 11 0.31 12.71 -3.35
N PHE A 12 1.27 11.84 -3.03
CA PHE A 12 1.22 10.94 -1.87
C PHE A 12 1.93 11.47 -0.61
N SER A 13 2.40 12.72 -0.59
CA SER A 13 3.23 13.21 0.52
C SER A 13 2.53 13.14 1.88
N ARG A 14 1.23 13.51 1.94
CA ARG A 14 0.45 13.47 3.18
C ARG A 14 0.24 12.04 3.70
N THR A 15 -0.10 11.11 2.81
CA THR A 15 -0.23 9.68 3.16
C THR A 15 1.11 9.13 3.63
N ARG A 16 2.22 9.56 3.00
CA ARG A 16 3.56 9.18 3.42
C ARG A 16 3.85 9.63 4.84
N GLU A 17 3.63 10.90 5.15
CA GLU A 17 3.85 11.44 6.50
C GLU A 17 2.97 10.75 7.56
N GLN A 18 1.71 10.47 7.23
CA GLN A 18 0.77 9.88 8.20
C GLN A 18 0.97 8.38 8.43
N VAL A 19 1.34 7.61 7.40
CA VAL A 19 1.41 6.15 7.50
C VAL A 19 2.86 5.68 7.62
N PHE A 20 3.73 6.11 6.71
CA PHE A 20 5.10 5.58 6.64
C PHE A 20 5.97 6.04 7.79
N ASP A 21 5.84 7.29 8.23
CA ASP A 21 6.67 7.80 9.32
C ASP A 21 6.27 7.16 10.65
N ARG A 22 4.97 6.87 10.86
CA ARG A 22 4.48 6.14 12.04
C ARG A 22 4.97 4.70 12.06
N ILE A 23 4.90 3.98 10.93
CA ILE A 23 5.44 2.61 10.83
C ILE A 23 6.93 2.59 11.10
N ASN A 24 7.69 3.51 10.51
CA ASN A 24 9.13 3.62 10.76
C ASN A 24 9.42 3.92 12.23
N HIS A 25 8.61 4.76 12.88
CA HIS A 25 8.78 5.05 14.29
C HIS A 25 8.55 3.80 15.17
N ALA A 26 7.45 3.08 14.95
CA ALA A 26 7.13 1.83 15.64
C ALA A 26 8.26 0.79 15.50
N ILE A 27 8.75 0.59 14.27
CA ILE A 27 9.84 -0.34 13.95
C ILE A 27 11.15 0.06 14.63
N ASN A 28 11.49 1.34 14.66
CA ASN A 28 12.73 1.81 15.28
C ASN A 28 12.66 1.83 16.81
N ALA A 29 11.47 1.92 17.40
CA ALA A 29 11.26 1.88 18.84
C ALA A 29 11.52 0.49 19.43
N LYS A 30 11.36 -0.57 18.63
CA LYS A 30 11.49 -1.97 19.06
C LYS A 30 12.64 -2.66 18.33
N LYS A 31 13.46 -3.43 19.07
CA LYS A 31 14.56 -4.21 18.47
C LYS A 31 14.08 -5.51 17.81
N LYS A 32 13.04 -6.12 18.37
CA LYS A 32 12.52 -7.42 17.94
C LYS A 32 11.14 -7.30 17.34
N ILE A 33 10.82 -8.24 16.45
CA ILE A 33 9.48 -8.41 15.91
C ILE A 33 8.66 -9.22 16.93
N ASP A 34 7.73 -8.56 17.61
CA ASP A 34 6.79 -9.14 18.57
C ASP A 34 5.34 -8.86 18.17
N ASP A 35 4.37 -9.49 18.84
CA ASP A 35 2.95 -9.35 18.50
C ASP A 35 2.45 -7.91 18.70
N GLU A 36 2.97 -7.20 19.71
CA GLU A 36 2.60 -5.81 19.99
C GLU A 36 3.09 -4.86 18.89
N LEU A 37 4.28 -5.07 18.30
CA LEU A 37 4.74 -4.31 17.14
C LEU A 37 3.82 -4.51 15.93
N LEU A 38 3.37 -5.75 15.72
CA LEU A 38 2.50 -6.07 14.59
C LEU A 38 1.09 -5.51 14.78
N GLU A 39 0.58 -5.48 16.02
CA GLU A 39 -0.68 -4.82 16.38
C GLU A 39 -0.61 -3.30 16.17
N GLU A 40 0.50 -2.65 16.55
CA GLU A 40 0.70 -1.22 16.27
C GLU A 40 0.71 -0.92 14.76
N ILE A 41 1.36 -1.77 13.96
CA ILE A 41 1.37 -1.64 12.49
C ILE A 41 -0.05 -1.84 11.92
N GLU A 42 -0.81 -2.81 12.44
CA GLU A 42 -2.20 -3.04 12.06
C GLU A 42 -3.06 -1.78 12.27
N GLU A 43 -2.98 -1.17 13.45
CA GLU A 43 -3.71 0.07 13.75
C GLU A 43 -3.33 1.21 12.81
N ILE A 44 -2.03 1.35 12.50
CA ILE A 44 -1.55 2.38 11.57
C ILE A 44 -2.15 2.16 10.19
N LEU A 45 -2.16 0.93 9.68
CA LEU A 45 -2.72 0.60 8.35
C LEU A 45 -4.23 0.84 8.30
N ILE A 46 -4.98 0.44 9.33
CA ILE A 46 -6.42 0.71 9.42
C ILE A 46 -6.69 2.22 9.44
N SER A 47 -5.91 2.99 10.22
CA SER A 47 -6.03 4.45 10.27
C SER A 47 -5.63 5.14 8.96
N GLY A 48 -4.88 4.44 8.10
CA GLY A 48 -4.42 4.90 6.79
C GLY A 48 -5.35 4.53 5.63
N ASP A 49 -6.62 4.21 5.90
CA ASP A 49 -7.65 3.85 4.90
C ASP A 49 -7.35 2.56 4.11
N VAL A 50 -6.51 1.65 4.62
CA VAL A 50 -6.26 0.33 3.98
C VAL A 50 -7.46 -0.61 4.09
N GLY A 51 -8.27 -0.44 5.14
CA GLY A 51 -9.41 -1.30 5.45
C GLY A 51 -9.01 -2.53 6.28
N VAL A 52 -9.95 -3.04 7.08
CA VAL A 52 -9.71 -4.11 8.06
C VAL A 52 -9.28 -5.41 7.38
N GLU A 53 -10.04 -5.87 6.39
CA GLU A 53 -9.80 -7.15 5.72
C GLU A 53 -8.41 -7.21 5.06
N THR A 54 -8.08 -6.20 4.25
CA THR A 54 -6.77 -6.08 3.60
C THR A 54 -5.63 -5.98 4.63
N THR A 55 -5.84 -5.26 5.73
CA THR A 55 -4.83 -5.13 6.77
C THR A 55 -4.56 -6.48 7.44
N LEU A 56 -5.60 -7.23 7.80
CA LEU A 56 -5.45 -8.55 8.39
C LEU A 56 -4.70 -9.51 7.46
N GLU A 57 -4.99 -9.46 6.15
CA GLU A 57 -4.25 -10.23 5.14
C GLU A 57 -2.76 -9.87 5.13
N ILE A 58 -2.42 -8.57 5.11
CA ILE A 58 -1.03 -8.10 5.15
C ILE A 58 -0.32 -8.61 6.40
N ILE A 59 -0.91 -8.41 7.58
CA ILE A 59 -0.29 -8.75 8.86
C ILE A 59 -0.08 -10.26 8.98
N GLU A 60 -1.02 -11.08 8.52
CA GLU A 60 -0.86 -12.52 8.52
C GLU A 60 0.27 -12.97 7.58
N ASN A 61 0.33 -12.42 6.36
CA ASN A 61 1.42 -12.72 5.42
C ASN A 61 2.79 -12.33 5.99
N VAL A 62 2.90 -11.15 6.61
CA VAL A 62 4.10 -10.69 7.31
C VAL A 62 4.47 -11.66 8.44
N LYS A 63 3.53 -12.06 9.29
CA LYS A 63 3.75 -13.02 10.39
C LYS A 63 4.28 -14.35 9.88
N GLN A 64 3.66 -14.90 8.84
CA GLN A 64 4.07 -16.17 8.25
C GLN A 64 5.49 -16.08 7.68
N ARG A 65 5.81 -14.97 7.00
CA ARG A 65 7.11 -14.76 6.37
C ARG A 65 8.23 -14.56 7.39
N VAL A 66 7.98 -13.77 8.44
CA VAL A 66 8.90 -13.59 9.58
C VAL A 66 9.23 -14.94 10.23
N ARG A 67 8.21 -15.79 10.47
CA ARG A 67 8.39 -17.13 11.04
C ARG A 67 9.18 -18.06 10.12
N LYS A 68 8.86 -18.05 8.82
CA LYS A 68 9.49 -18.92 7.81
C LYS A 68 10.96 -18.56 7.57
N GLU A 69 11.26 -17.28 7.44
CA GLU A 69 12.59 -16.76 7.10
C GLU A 69 13.45 -16.48 8.35
N LYS A 70 12.89 -16.68 9.56
CA LYS A 70 13.54 -16.49 10.87
C LYS A 70 14.09 -15.06 11.06
N TYR A 71 13.34 -14.07 10.60
CA TYR A 71 13.68 -12.67 10.88
C TYR A 71 13.41 -12.37 12.34
N GLU A 72 14.43 -11.95 13.07
CA GLU A 72 14.28 -11.53 14.47
C GLU A 72 14.38 -10.02 14.64
N GLU A 73 15.07 -9.35 13.71
CA GLU A 73 15.39 -7.93 13.80
C GLU A 73 14.35 -7.07 13.06
N SER A 74 13.89 -6.01 13.73
CA SER A 74 12.83 -5.13 13.23
C SER A 74 13.19 -4.36 11.94
N HIS A 75 14.47 -4.14 11.63
CA HIS A 75 14.88 -3.41 10.44
C HIS A 75 14.50 -4.10 9.12
N GLU A 76 14.38 -5.43 9.11
CA GLU A 76 13.90 -6.19 7.95
C GLU A 76 12.37 -6.13 7.80
N LEU A 77 11.64 -5.86 8.89
CA LEU A 77 10.18 -5.85 8.91
C LEU A 77 9.60 -4.83 7.94
N TYR A 78 10.22 -3.66 7.82
CA TYR A 78 9.77 -2.62 6.89
C TYR A 78 9.85 -3.09 5.43
N ARG A 79 10.93 -3.80 5.08
CA ARG A 79 11.09 -4.36 3.73
C ARG A 79 10.04 -5.42 3.46
N ILE A 80 9.83 -6.34 4.39
CA ILE A 80 8.83 -7.41 4.28
C ILE A 80 7.45 -6.81 4.10
N LEU A 81 7.06 -5.88 4.98
CA LEU A 81 5.76 -5.20 4.90
C LEU A 81 5.54 -4.53 3.54
N ARG A 82 6.55 -3.84 3.02
CA ARG A 82 6.48 -3.21 1.69
C ARG A 82 6.26 -4.23 0.58
N GLU A 83 6.91 -5.38 0.65
CA GLU A 83 6.78 -6.46 -0.33
C GLU A 83 5.38 -7.10 -0.26
N GLU A 84 4.85 -7.35 0.94
CA GLU A 84 3.50 -7.90 1.11
C GLU A 84 2.42 -6.91 0.63
N VAL A 85 2.57 -5.61 0.94
CA VAL A 85 1.66 -4.56 0.43
C VAL A 85 1.71 -4.49 -1.10
N ALA A 86 2.89 -4.63 -1.71
CA ALA A 86 3.02 -4.64 -3.16
C ALA A 86 2.39 -5.91 -3.77
N GLY A 87 2.47 -7.04 -3.07
CA GLY A 87 1.93 -8.34 -3.49
C GLY A 87 0.40 -8.40 -3.55
N ILE A 88 -0.32 -7.55 -2.81
CA ILE A 88 -1.79 -7.47 -2.90
C ILE A 88 -2.26 -6.99 -4.27
N PHE A 89 -1.47 -6.15 -4.94
CA PHE A 89 -1.87 -5.63 -6.23
C PHE A 89 -1.88 -6.76 -7.26
N PRO A 90 -3.01 -7.02 -7.94
CA PRO A 90 -3.08 -8.09 -8.93
C PRO A 90 -2.09 -7.81 -10.06
N GLU A 91 -1.45 -8.86 -10.56
CA GLU A 91 -0.67 -8.76 -11.79
C GLU A 91 -1.56 -8.22 -12.90
N LYS A 92 -1.17 -7.08 -13.47
CA LYS A 92 -1.94 -6.42 -14.52
C LYS A 92 -2.06 -7.36 -15.73
N GLN A 93 -3.23 -7.97 -15.92
CA GLN A 93 -3.67 -8.38 -17.24
C GLN A 93 -4.10 -7.13 -18.01
N PHE A 94 -3.12 -6.39 -18.54
CA PHE A 94 -3.42 -5.37 -19.53
C PHE A 94 -3.99 -6.08 -20.76
N ARG A 95 -5.31 -6.10 -20.89
CA ARG A 95 -5.96 -6.48 -22.14
C ARG A 95 -5.79 -5.30 -23.09
N GLU A 96 -4.89 -5.45 -24.05
CA GLU A 96 -4.70 -4.48 -25.14
C GLU A 96 -5.88 -4.49 -26.13
N ASP A 97 -6.79 -5.47 -25.99
CA ASP A 97 -7.95 -5.74 -26.81
C ASP A 97 -9.02 -4.63 -26.70
N GLY A 98 -8.76 -3.45 -27.27
CA GLY A 98 -9.80 -2.42 -27.32
C GLY A 98 -9.42 -1.10 -27.97
N LEU A 99 -8.14 -0.72 -27.96
CA LEU A 99 -7.72 0.62 -28.40
C LEU A 99 -7.63 0.79 -29.92
N SER A 100 -7.79 -0.30 -30.68
CA SER A 100 -7.64 -0.32 -32.14
C SER A 100 -8.90 0.12 -32.90
N ASN A 101 -10.09 0.00 -32.29
CA ASN A 101 -11.36 0.30 -32.94
C ASN A 101 -11.71 1.78 -32.81
N ARG A 102 -12.08 2.43 -33.93
CA ARG A 102 -12.47 3.84 -33.95
C ARG A 102 -13.94 4.02 -34.38
N PRO A 103 -14.71 4.90 -33.69
CA PRO A 103 -14.31 5.67 -32.51
C PRO A 103 -14.15 4.79 -31.26
N TYR A 104 -13.16 5.10 -30.44
CA TYR A 104 -13.00 4.49 -29.12
C TYR A 104 -13.90 5.25 -28.13
N VAL A 105 -14.95 4.59 -27.65
CA VAL A 105 -15.96 5.22 -26.78
C VAL A 105 -15.66 4.86 -25.33
N ILE A 106 -15.45 5.88 -24.49
CA ILE A 106 -15.27 5.74 -23.04
C ILE A 106 -16.55 6.26 -22.38
N LEU A 107 -17.23 5.42 -21.61
CA LEU A 107 -18.36 5.80 -20.77
C LEU A 107 -17.86 6.07 -19.34
N VAL A 108 -17.92 7.33 -18.89
CA VAL A 108 -17.54 7.73 -17.53
C VAL A 108 -18.79 7.76 -16.65
N ILE A 109 -18.84 6.90 -15.62
CA ILE A 109 -19.96 6.80 -14.66
C ILE A 109 -19.52 7.07 -13.21
N GLY A 110 -20.47 7.43 -12.34
CA GLY A 110 -20.22 7.67 -10.91
C GLY A 110 -21.15 8.71 -10.29
N VAL A 111 -21.15 8.84 -8.96
CA VAL A 111 -22.01 9.79 -8.22
C VAL A 111 -21.54 11.25 -8.37
N ASN A 112 -22.40 12.23 -8.03
CA ASN A 112 -22.05 13.65 -8.11
C ASN A 112 -20.90 14.00 -7.16
N GLY A 113 -19.99 14.89 -7.56
CA GLY A 113 -18.88 15.37 -6.73
C GLY A 113 -17.59 14.54 -6.76
N THR A 114 -17.54 13.41 -7.47
CA THR A 114 -16.34 12.52 -7.56
C THR A 114 -15.35 12.91 -8.66
N GLY A 115 -15.57 14.04 -9.34
CA GLY A 115 -14.62 14.53 -10.36
C GLY A 115 -14.80 13.98 -11.79
N LYS A 116 -15.95 13.38 -12.13
CA LYS A 116 -16.21 12.83 -13.49
C LYS A 116 -15.95 13.77 -14.67
N THR A 117 -16.18 15.08 -14.50
CA THR A 117 -15.96 16.10 -15.54
C THR A 117 -14.51 16.61 -15.56
N THR A 118 -13.77 16.37 -14.47
CA THR A 118 -12.38 16.83 -14.27
C THR A 118 -11.36 15.75 -14.60
N THR A 119 -11.75 14.49 -14.43
CA THR A 119 -10.96 13.28 -14.74
C THR A 119 -10.84 13.12 -16.25
#